data_AF-A0A412JPK0-F1
#
_entry.id   AF-A0A412JPK0-F1
#
_cell.length_a   1.000
_cell.length_b   1.000
_cell.length_c   1.000
_cell.angle_alpha   90.00
_cell.angle_beta   90.00
_cell.angle_gamma   90.00
#
_symmetry.space_group_name_H-M   'P 1'
#
loop_
_entity.id
_entity.type
_entity.pdbx_description
1 polymer ?
#
loop_
_entity_poly.entity_id
_entity_poly.type
_entity_poly.pdbx_seq_one_letter_code
_entity_poly.pdbx_strand_id
1 'polypeptide(L)'
;MNKTNHHIYKAEQIDWEKLESVGISRSQIEKDGNMDLLLQGEETNVMSIKIKTPVFSLTMDATLSLIEDENGNPVISVNGINPSGE
;
A
#
# COMPACT_ATOMS: atom_id res chain seq x y z
N MET A 1 5.51 0.08 -27.93
CA MET A 1 6.22 0.74 -26.82
C MET A 1 6.36 -0.29 -25.71
N ASN A 2 7.56 -0.82 -25.49
CA ASN A 2 7.79 -1.77 -24.41
C ASN A 2 7.94 -0.96 -23.13
N LYS A 3 6.86 -0.82 -22.36
CA LYS A 3 6.99 -0.43 -20.96
C LYS A 3 7.76 -1.57 -20.30
N THR A 4 9.06 -1.40 -20.08
CA THR A 4 9.77 -2.26 -19.14
C THR A 4 9.10 -2.03 -17.79
N ASN A 5 8.24 -2.94 -17.37
CA ASN A 5 7.65 -2.99 -16.03
C ASN A 5 8.82 -3.19 -15.05
N HIS A 6 9.47 -2.10 -14.67
CA HIS A 6 10.60 -2.14 -13.76
C HIS A 6 10.05 -2.03 -12.35
N HIS A 7 9.80 -3.18 -11.74
CA HIS A 7 9.49 -3.25 -10.32
C HIS A 7 10.74 -2.93 -9.52
N ILE A 8 10.67 -1.86 -8.73
CA ILE A 8 11.69 -1.48 -7.76
C ILE A 8 11.64 -2.45 -6.57
N TYR A 9 10.43 -2.81 -6.15
CA TYR A 9 10.18 -3.75 -5.07
C TYR A 9 9.70 -5.08 -5.60
N LYS A 10 10.12 -6.17 -4.98
CA LYS A 10 9.55 -7.49 -5.24
C LYS A 10 8.41 -7.76 -4.28
N ALA A 11 7.32 -8.34 -4.78
CA ALA A 11 6.16 -8.66 -3.95
C ALA A 11 6.55 -9.57 -2.76
N GLU A 12 7.54 -10.43 -2.91
CA GLU A 12 7.99 -11.35 -1.87
C GLU A 12 8.75 -10.66 -0.72
N GLN A 13 9.19 -9.42 -0.89
CA GLN A 13 9.86 -8.65 0.17
C GLN A 13 8.86 -8.01 1.15
N ILE A 14 7.57 -7.98 0.80
CA ILE A 14 6.54 -7.33 1.59
C ILE A 14 5.91 -8.34 2.55
N ASP A 15 5.81 -7.95 3.82
CA ASP A 15 5.18 -8.76 4.87
C ASP A 15 3.64 -8.69 4.76
N TRP A 16 3.10 -9.45 3.80
CA TRP A 16 1.65 -9.50 3.54
C TRP A 16 0.87 -10.07 4.72
N GLU A 17 1.45 -10.96 5.51
CA GLU A 17 0.79 -11.55 6.67
C GLU A 17 0.55 -10.48 7.74
N LYS A 18 1.56 -9.66 8.03
CA LYS A 18 1.42 -8.54 8.95
C LYS A 18 0.43 -7.49 8.46
N LEU A 19 0.43 -7.18 7.16
CA LEU A 19 -0.54 -6.25 6.56
C LEU A 19 -1.98 -6.76 6.67
N GLU A 20 -2.20 -8.05 6.37
CA GLU A 20 -3.52 -8.67 6.49
C GLU A 20 -3.99 -8.68 7.95
N SER A 21 -3.09 -8.87 8.92
CA SER A 21 -3.41 -8.85 10.36
C SER A 21 -3.98 -7.52 10.84
N VAL A 22 -3.64 -6.41 10.17
CA VAL A 22 -4.17 -5.07 10.45
C VAL A 22 -5.27 -4.65 9.47
N GLY A 23 -5.64 -5.50 8.50
CA GLY A 23 -6.76 -5.28 7.57
C GLY A 23 -6.39 -4.70 6.21
N ILE A 24 -5.11 -4.69 5.83
CA ILE A 24 -4.63 -4.30 4.50
C ILE A 24 -4.40 -5.58 3.68
N SER A 25 -5.28 -5.86 2.72
CA SER A 25 -5.21 -7.10 1.96
C SER A 25 -4.48 -6.96 0.63
N ARG A 26 -3.53 -7.86 0.38
CA ARG A 26 -2.87 -8.01 -0.93
C ARG A 26 -3.89 -8.22 -2.04
N SER A 27 -4.87 -9.10 -1.80
CA SER A 27 -5.88 -9.45 -2.81
C SER A 27 -6.72 -8.24 -3.23
N GLN A 28 -6.98 -7.32 -2.30
CA GLN A 28 -7.70 -6.08 -2.59
C GLN A 28 -6.84 -5.13 -3.43
N ILE A 29 -5.56 -4.97 -3.09
CA ILE A 29 -4.61 -4.16 -3.87
C ILE A 29 -4.48 -4.69 -5.31
N GLU A 30 -4.41 -6.00 -5.50
CA GLU A 30 -4.36 -6.64 -6.82
C GLU A 30 -5.68 -6.43 -7.60
N LYS A 31 -6.83 -6.64 -6.94
CA LYS A 31 -8.15 -6.47 -7.54
C LYS A 31 -8.40 -5.04 -8.01
N ASP A 32 -7.89 -4.06 -7.26
CA ASP A 32 -8.02 -2.64 -7.59
C ASP A 32 -6.98 -2.17 -8.63
N GLY A 33 -6.12 -3.07 -9.11
CA GLY A 33 -5.11 -2.76 -10.13
C GLY A 33 -3.93 -1.93 -9.61
N ASN A 34 -3.77 -1.84 -8.29
CA ASN A 34 -2.77 -0.99 -7.64
C ASN A 34 -1.42 -1.68 -7.39
N MET A 35 -1.35 -3.01 -7.56
CA MET A 35 -0.12 -3.78 -7.29
C MET A 35 1.06 -3.32 -8.17
N ASP A 36 0.83 -3.06 -9.46
CA ASP A 36 1.91 -2.69 -10.39
C ASP A 36 2.50 -1.32 -10.05
N LEU A 37 1.66 -0.33 -9.72
CA LEU A 37 2.07 0.99 -9.25
C LEU A 37 2.92 0.87 -7.98
N LEU A 38 2.40 0.13 -7.00
CA LEU A 38 3.05 -0.05 -5.71
C LEU A 38 4.45 -0.66 -5.84
N LEU A 39 4.59 -1.74 -6.65
CA LEU A 39 5.89 -2.39 -6.88
C LEU A 39 6.85 -1.55 -7.73
N GLN A 40 6.35 -0.60 -8.53
CA GLN A 40 7.15 0.41 -9.23
C GLN A 40 7.60 1.55 -8.31
N GLY A 41 7.20 1.52 -7.03
CA GLY A 41 7.46 2.60 -6.08
C GLY A 41 6.58 3.84 -6.30
N GLU A 42 5.55 3.72 -7.14
CA GLU A 42 4.54 4.74 -7.32
C GLU A 42 3.47 4.65 -6.23
N GLU A 43 2.78 5.77 -6.00
CA GLU A 43 1.62 5.81 -5.13
C GLU A 43 0.41 5.17 -5.82
N THR A 44 -0.38 4.40 -5.07
CA THR A 44 -1.57 3.75 -5.61
C THR A 44 -2.67 4.77 -5.93
N ASN A 45 -3.69 4.35 -6.67
CA ASN A 45 -4.94 5.09 -6.69
C ASN A 45 -5.59 5.09 -5.30
N VAL A 46 -6.50 6.04 -5.09
CA VAL A 46 -7.32 6.11 -3.87
C VAL A 46 -8.12 4.82 -3.71
N MET A 47 -8.03 4.21 -2.54
CA MET A 47 -8.76 3.00 -2.18
C MET A 47 -9.25 3.08 -0.74
N SER A 48 -10.33 2.34 -0.44
CA SER A 48 -10.85 2.27 0.91
C SER A 48 -10.05 1.28 1.73
N ILE A 49 -9.41 1.76 2.79
CA ILE A 49 -8.59 0.96 3.70
C ILE A 49 -9.35 0.77 5.01
N LYS A 50 -9.34 -0.48 5.51
CA LYS A 50 -9.93 -0.82 6.81
C LYS A 50 -8.85 -1.30 7.76
N ILE A 51 -8.44 -0.43 8.68
CA ILE A 51 -7.47 -0.78 9.72
C ILE A 51 -8.22 -1.29 10.94
N LYS A 52 -7.85 -2.48 11.43
CA LYS A 52 -8.43 -3.07 12.64
C LYS A 52 -7.33 -3.43 13.63
N THR A 53 -7.36 -2.79 14.79
CA THR A 53 -6.50 -3.12 15.94
C THR A 53 -7.36 -3.53 17.13
N PRO A 54 -6.78 -4.06 18.23
CA PRO A 54 -7.55 -4.36 19.44
C PRO A 54 -8.24 -3.14 20.07
N VAL A 55 -7.71 -1.93 19.85
CA VAL A 55 -8.16 -0.70 20.52
C VAL A 55 -9.12 0.11 19.65
N PHE A 56 -8.97 0.07 18.33
CA PHE A 56 -9.81 0.83 17.42
C PHE A 56 -9.99 0.15 16.05
N SER A 57 -11.05 0.56 15.35
CA SER A 57 -11.25 0.29 13.93
C SER A 57 -11.34 1.60 13.19
N LEU A 58 -10.70 1.67 12.03
CA LEU A 58 -10.67 2.85 11.17
C LEU A 58 -10.98 2.43 9.75
N THR A 59 -11.92 3.11 9.11
CA THR A 59 -12.16 3.02 7.67
C THR A 59 -11.89 4.39 7.09
N MET A 60 -11.01 4.48 6.10
CA MET A 60 -10.70 5.74 5.42
C MET A 60 -10.45 5.49 3.94
N ASP A 61 -10.63 6.54 3.14
CA ASP A 61 -10.05 6.58 1.80
C ASP A 61 -8.60 7.05 1.92
N ALA A 62 -7.69 6.31 1.27
CA ALA A 62 -6.26 6.56 1.33
C ALA A 62 -5.59 6.09 0.04
N THR A 63 -4.38 6.58 -0.18
CA THR A 63 -3.42 6.01 -1.11
C THR A 63 -2.36 5.23 -0.33
N LEU A 64 -1.72 4.27 -0.98
CA LEU A 64 -0.63 3.48 -0.42
C LEU A 64 0.66 3.76 -1.19
N SER A 65 1.79 3.75 -0.49
CA SER A 65 3.12 3.74 -1.13
C SER A 65 4.07 2.81 -0.37
N LEU A 66 5.16 2.41 -1.03
CA LEU A 66 6.26 1.69 -0.38
C LEU A 66 7.39 2.66 -0.07
N ILE A 67 7.79 2.68 1.20
CA ILE A 67 8.98 3.38 1.69
C ILE A 67 9.95 2.37 2.30
N GLU A 68 11.20 2.74 2.45
CA GLU A 68 12.19 1.94 3.16
C GLU A 68 12.17 2.28 4.66
N ASP A 69 12.24 1.26 5.52
CA ASP A 69 12.50 1.43 6.94
C ASP A 69 13.98 1.76 7.22
N GLU A 70 14.36 1.91 8.49
CA GLU A 70 15.75 2.20 8.90
C GLU A 70 16.76 1.14 8.45
N ASN A 71 16.31 -0.07 8.07
CA ASN A 71 17.13 -1.18 7.62
C ASN A 71 17.07 -1.39 6.09
N GLY A 72 16.36 -0.53 5.35
CA GLY A 72 16.16 -0.67 3.90
C GLY A 72 15.07 -1.68 3.51
N ASN A 73 14.23 -2.13 4.44
CA ASN A 73 13.12 -3.04 4.11
C ASN A 73 11.90 -2.24 3.61
N PRO A 74 11.20 -2.73 2.57
CA PRO A 74 9.97 -2.08 2.11
C PRO A 74 8.85 -2.20 3.15
N VAL A 75 8.25 -1.08 3.50
CA VAL A 75 7.08 -0.98 4.38
C VAL A 75 5.99 -0.13 3.71
N ILE A 76 4.73 -0.44 4.00
CA ILE A 76 3.59 0.31 3.48
C ILE A 76 3.41 1.60 4.27
N SER A 77 3.44 2.73 3.57
CA SER A 77 2.88 4.00 4.05
C SER A 77 1.41 4.09 3.66
N VAL A 78 0.55 4.51 4.60
CA VAL A 78 -0.87 4.79 4.36
C VAL A 78 -1.06 6.31 4.40
N ASN A 79 -1.38 6.90 3.24
CA ASN A 79 -1.52 8.35 3.10
C ASN A 79 -3.02 8.68 3.02
N GLY A 80 -3.56 9.33 4.05
CA GLY A 80 -4.96 9.74 4.07
C GLY A 80 -5.26 10.84 3.07
N ILE A 81 -6.47 10.87 2.52
CA ILE A 81 -6.91 11.94 1.63
C ILE A 81 -7.24 13.19 2.45
N ASN A 82 -6.53 14.29 2.22
CA ASN A 82 -6.87 15.60 2.76
C ASN A 82 -7.75 16.37 1.75
N PRO A 83 -9.08 16.47 1.96
CA PRO A 83 -9.96 17.21 1.06
C PRO A 83 -9.69 18.72 1.04
N SER A 84 -8.91 19.25 2.00
CA SER A 84 -8.64 20.69 2.13
C SER A 84 -7.59 21.20 1.14
N GLY A 85 -6.71 20.34 0.61
CA GLY A 85 -5.59 20.77 -0.24
C GLY A 85 -4.60 21.75 0.42
N GLU A 86 -4.67 21.90 1.74
CA GLU A 86 -3.76 22.73 2.56
C GLU A 86 -2.59 21.91 3.11
#